data_AF-A0A2H0UHA1-F1
#
_entry.id   AF-A0A2H0UHA1-F1
#
_cell.length_a   1.000
_cell.length_b   1.000
_cell.length_c   1.000
_cell.angle_alpha   90.00
_cell.angle_beta   90.00
_cell.angle_gamma   90.00
#
_symmetry.space_group_name_H-M   'P 1'
#
loop_
_entity.id
_entity.type
_entity.pdbx_description
1 polymer ?
#
loop_
_entity_poly.entity_id
_entity_poly.type
_entity_poly.pdbx_seq_one_letter_code
_entity_poly.pdbx_strand_id
1 'polypeptide(L)'
;MESLFPEIFFLSFFVPLILRIAIAIIFFLDAKALWQTGGSRAKMFALKKALFGLLLAVGFLTQLVAILGILVVLGRRIWLGKGVAPQSLSTNILTVGALLSLLILGAGAFAIDLPY
;
A
#
# COMPACT_ATOMS: atom_id res chain seq x y z
N MET A 1 8.51 -30.60 -10.27
CA MET A 1 7.13 -30.78 -9.75
C MET A 1 6.21 -30.30 -10.84
N GLU A 2 5.51 -31.21 -11.51
CA GLU A 2 4.49 -30.84 -12.48
C GLU A 2 3.43 -30.03 -11.76
N SER A 3 3.20 -28.79 -12.20
CA SER A 3 2.23 -27.94 -11.55
C SER A 3 0.83 -28.47 -11.83
N LEU A 4 0.07 -28.80 -10.78
CA LEU A 4 -1.29 -29.32 -10.88
C LEU A 4 -2.25 -28.38 -11.64
N PHE A 5 -1.91 -27.09 -11.75
CA PHE A 5 -2.73 -26.09 -12.45
C PHE A 5 -1.85 -25.07 -13.19
N PRO A 6 -1.34 -25.41 -14.39
CA PRO A 6 -0.49 -24.54 -15.21
C PRO A 6 -1.18 -23.20 -15.56
N GLU A 7 -2.50 -23.22 -15.73
CA GLU A 7 -3.28 -22.04 -16.10
C GLU A 7 -3.34 -20.97 -15.00
N ILE A 8 -3.16 -21.34 -13.72
CA ILE A 8 -3.14 -20.39 -12.60
C ILE A 8 -1.83 -19.57 -12.59
N PHE A 9 -0.76 -20.04 -13.23
CA PHE A 9 0.49 -19.29 -13.29
C PHE A 9 0.36 -17.99 -14.08
N PHE A 10 -0.56 -17.89 -15.03
CA PHE A 10 -0.88 -16.63 -15.68
C PHE A 10 -1.37 -15.58 -14.68
N LEU A 11 -2.18 -15.96 -13.69
CA LEU A 11 -2.68 -15.04 -12.66
C LEU A 11 -1.54 -14.49 -11.80
N SER A 12 -0.47 -15.26 -11.58
CA SER A 12 0.68 -14.82 -10.78
C SER A 12 1.31 -13.52 -11.32
N PHE A 13 1.23 -13.29 -12.64
CA PHE A 13 1.69 -12.06 -13.28
C PHE A 13 0.84 -10.84 -12.91
N PHE A 14 -0.48 -11.02 -12.69
CA PHE A 14 -1.42 -9.96 -12.35
C PHE A 14 -1.59 -9.74 -10.85
N VAL A 15 -1.23 -10.71 -10.01
CA VAL A 15 -1.36 -10.61 -8.54
C VAL A 15 -0.74 -9.30 -7.99
N PRO A 16 0.51 -8.92 -8.35
CA PRO A 16 1.09 -7.68 -7.82
C PRO A 16 0.36 -6.42 -8.33
N LEU A 17 -0.20 -6.45 -9.54
CA LEU A 17 -1.02 -5.35 -10.05
C LEU A 17 -2.30 -5.19 -9.21
N ILE A 18 -3.02 -6.29 -8.98
CA ILE A 18 -4.24 -6.29 -8.17
C ILE A 18 -3.95 -5.78 -6.76
N LEU A 19 -2.87 -6.26 -6.13
CA LEU A 19 -2.45 -5.82 -4.80
C LEU A 19 -2.11 -4.33 -4.76
N ARG A 20 -1.38 -3.81 -5.76
CA ARG A 20 -1.06 -2.38 -5.86
C ARG A 20 -2.31 -1.52 -5.93
N ILE A 21 -3.26 -1.87 -6.79
CA ILE A 21 -4.52 -1.12 -6.93
C ILE A 21 -5.34 -1.19 -5.65
N ALA A 22 -5.45 -2.37 -5.02
CA ALA A 22 -6.15 -2.52 -3.76
C ALA A 22 -5.55 -1.64 -2.65
N ILE A 23 -4.23 -1.65 -2.50
CA ILE A 23 -3.54 -0.81 -1.50
C ILE A 23 -3.66 0.68 -1.84
N ALA A 24 -3.54 1.04 -3.12
CA ALA A 24 -3.72 2.43 -3.56
C ALA A 24 -5.10 2.97 -3.15
N ILE A 25 -6.17 2.19 -3.38
CA ILE A 25 -7.52 2.54 -2.95
C ILE A 25 -7.58 2.72 -1.42
N ILE A 26 -7.03 1.79 -0.66
CA ILE A 26 -7.00 1.88 0.82
C ILE A 26 -6.27 3.16 1.27
N PHE A 27 -5.14 3.49 0.64
CA PHE A 27 -4.38 4.70 0.95
C PHE A 27 -5.14 5.98 0.58
N PHE A 28 -5.87 6.01 -0.53
CA PHE A 28 -6.72 7.15 -0.89
C PHE A 28 -7.90 7.32 0.07
N LEU A 29 -8.55 6.22 0.46
CA LEU A 29 -9.64 6.26 1.44
C LEU A 29 -9.16 6.78 2.80
N ASP A 30 -8.00 6.31 3.28
CA ASP A 30 -7.43 6.80 4.53
C ASP A 30 -6.93 8.25 4.42
N ALA A 31 -6.36 8.64 3.28
CA ALA A 31 -5.98 10.02 3.03
C ALA A 31 -7.20 10.96 3.10
N LYS A 32 -8.33 10.57 2.50
CA LYS A 32 -9.58 11.34 2.56
C LYS A 32 -10.08 11.46 4.00
N ALA A 33 -10.07 10.37 4.76
CA ALA A 33 -10.47 10.38 6.17
C ALA A 33 -9.57 11.30 7.02
N LEU A 34 -8.24 11.22 6.84
CA LEU A 34 -7.28 12.08 7.52
C LEU A 34 -7.44 13.55 7.13
N TRP A 35 -7.77 13.86 5.88
CA TRP A 35 -7.99 15.22 5.41
C TRP A 35 -9.15 15.90 6.13
N GLN A 36 -10.23 15.15 6.41
CA GLN A 36 -11.42 15.64 7.08
C GLN A 36 -11.20 15.95 8.58
N THR A 37 -10.18 15.36 9.22
CA THR A 37 -9.87 15.64 10.63
C THR A 37 -9.30 17.05 10.88
N GLY A 38 -8.99 17.82 9.83
CA GLY A 38 -8.67 19.25 9.91
C GLY A 38 -7.27 19.61 10.43
N GLY A 39 -6.60 18.73 11.17
CA GLY A 39 -5.28 18.99 11.76
C GLY A 39 -4.14 19.07 10.73
N SER A 40 -3.22 20.04 10.89
CA SER A 40 -2.08 20.24 9.97
C SER A 40 -1.21 18.97 9.82
N ARG A 41 -0.96 18.24 10.91
CA ARG A 41 -0.23 16.97 10.86
C ARG A 41 -1.01 15.90 10.10
N ALA A 42 -2.32 15.80 10.34
CA ALA A 42 -3.18 14.83 9.64
C ALA A 42 -3.22 15.10 8.12
N LYS A 43 -3.28 16.37 7.71
CA LYS A 43 -3.18 16.76 6.29
C LYS A 43 -1.85 16.37 5.66
N MET A 44 -0.73 16.54 6.37
CA MET A 44 0.58 16.10 5.88
C MET A 44 0.63 14.56 5.70
N PHE A 45 0.06 13.80 6.63
CA PHE A 45 -0.05 12.35 6.49
C PHE A 45 -1.01 11.93 5.36
N ALA A 46 -2.13 12.63 5.20
CA ALA A 46 -3.06 12.42 4.09
C ALA A 46 -2.35 12.61 2.75
N LEU A 47 -1.56 13.68 2.60
CA LEU A 47 -0.82 13.96 1.38
C LEU A 47 0.23 12.87 1.10
N LYS A 48 0.98 12.42 2.11
CA LYS A 48 1.93 11.30 1.97
C LYS A 48 1.24 10.02 1.54
N LYS A 49 0.09 9.68 2.15
CA LYS A 49 -0.68 8.49 1.79
C LYS A 49 -1.26 8.58 0.37
N ALA A 50 -1.79 9.74 -0.01
CA ALA A 50 -2.27 9.96 -1.37
C ALA A 50 -1.15 9.83 -2.40
N LEU A 51 0.04 10.39 -2.11
CA LEU A 51 1.22 10.24 -2.96
C LEU A 51 1.63 8.77 -3.09
N PHE A 52 1.74 8.04 -1.98
CA PHE A 52 2.08 6.61 -2.01
C PHE A 52 1.03 5.77 -2.76
N GLY A 53 -0.25 6.08 -2.59
CA GLY A 53 -1.32 5.43 -3.33
C GLY A 53 -1.20 5.67 -4.83
N LEU A 54 -0.89 6.90 -5.24
CA LEU A 54 -0.64 7.24 -6.65
C LEU A 54 0.58 6.50 -7.21
N LEU A 55 1.69 6.48 -6.48
CA LEU A 55 2.91 5.79 -6.91
C LEU A 55 2.70 4.28 -7.05
N LEU A 56 1.98 3.65 -6.12
CA LEU A 56 1.60 2.23 -6.24
C LEU A 56 0.66 2.00 -7.43
N ALA A 57 -0.32 2.86 -7.65
CA ALA A 57 -1.28 2.72 -8.75
C ALA A 57 -0.61 2.81 -10.13
N VAL A 58 0.34 3.73 -10.29
CA VAL A 58 1.13 3.89 -11.52
C VAL A 58 2.23 2.83 -11.62
N GLY A 59 2.57 2.17 -10.52
CA GLY A 59 3.62 1.16 -10.49
C GLY A 59 5.03 1.72 -10.46
N PHE A 60 5.22 2.93 -9.92
CA PHE A 60 6.52 3.57 -9.81
C PHE A 60 7.15 3.34 -8.43
N LEU A 61 8.41 2.89 -8.40
CA LEU A 61 9.17 2.64 -7.16
C LEU A 61 8.41 1.79 -6.13
N THR A 62 7.76 0.72 -6.60
CA THR A 62 6.76 -0.04 -5.84
C THR A 62 7.34 -0.64 -4.56
N GLN A 63 8.57 -1.15 -4.60
CA GLN A 63 9.22 -1.74 -3.43
C GLN A 63 9.53 -0.67 -2.37
N LEU A 64 10.09 0.48 -2.80
CA LEU A 64 10.39 1.58 -1.89
C LEU A 64 9.10 2.13 -1.26
N VAL A 65 8.06 2.33 -2.07
CA VAL A 65 6.76 2.81 -1.59
C VAL A 65 6.10 1.79 -0.66
N ALA A 66 6.32 0.49 -0.89
CA ALA A 66 5.80 -0.53 0.01
C ALA A 66 6.45 -0.48 1.39
N ILE A 67 7.78 -0.34 1.46
CA ILE A 67 8.52 -0.17 2.72
C ILE A 67 8.05 1.10 3.44
N LEU A 68 8.03 2.24 2.74
CA LEU A 68 7.58 3.51 3.32
C LEU A 68 6.11 3.45 3.76
N GLY A 69 5.26 2.75 3.01
CA GLY A 69 3.87 2.48 3.34
C GLY A 69 3.71 1.73 4.66
N ILE A 70 4.51 0.68 4.88
CA ILE A 70 4.53 -0.09 6.14
C ILE A 70 4.92 0.84 7.30
N LEU A 71 5.99 1.62 7.14
CA LEU A 71 6.43 2.57 8.17
C LEU A 71 5.36 3.60 8.49
N VAL A 72 4.63 4.11 7.48
CA VAL A 72 3.54 5.07 7.69
C VAL A 72 2.36 4.44 8.42
N VAL A 73 1.97 3.20 8.09
CA VAL A 73 0.86 2.51 8.75
C VAL A 73 1.19 2.21 10.21
N LEU A 74 2.41 1.69 10.49
CA LEU A 74 2.85 1.33 11.85
C LEU A 74 3.12 2.58 12.70
N GLY A 75 3.81 3.58 12.15
CA GLY A 75 4.17 4.81 12.84
C GLY A 75 2.98 5.75 13.10
N ARG A 76 1.84 5.56 12.41
CA ARG A 76 0.65 6.41 12.53
C ARG A 76 0.23 6.64 13.97
N ARG A 77 0.16 5.57 14.78
CA ARG A 77 -0.33 5.64 16.17
C ARG A 77 0.59 6.50 17.05
N ILE A 78 1.89 6.47 16.78
CA ILE A 78 2.90 7.23 17.52
C ILE A 78 2.89 8.70 17.07
N TRP A 79 2.75 8.96 15.77
CA TRP A 79 2.87 10.31 15.21
C TRP A 79 1.58 11.15 15.22
N LEU A 80 0.40 10.53 15.11
CA LEU A 80 -0.90 11.21 15.06
C LEU A 80 -1.70 11.11 16.37
N GLY A 81 -1.27 10.28 17.32
CA GLY A 81 -1.94 10.11 18.61
C GLY A 81 -3.20 9.24 18.56
N LYS A 82 -3.71 8.86 19.73
CA LYS A 82 -4.77 7.84 19.89
C LYS A 82 -6.16 8.24 19.38
N GLY A 83 -6.40 9.51 19.00
CA GLY A 83 -7.74 10.03 18.64
C GLY A 83 -7.94 10.41 17.16
N VAL A 84 -6.88 10.42 16.34
CA VAL A 84 -6.95 10.90 14.94
C VAL A 84 -6.91 9.75 13.94
N ALA A 85 -6.79 8.51 14.41
CA ALA A 85 -6.52 7.33 13.62
C ALA A 85 -7.84 6.57 13.32
N PRO A 86 -8.49 6.79 12.16
CA PRO A 86 -9.86 6.30 11.94
C PRO A 86 -9.90 4.80 11.54
N GLN A 87 -8.77 4.20 11.16
CA GLN A 87 -8.74 2.80 10.75
C GLN A 87 -8.65 1.84 11.94
N SER A 88 -9.41 0.74 11.83
CA SER A 88 -9.36 -0.41 12.72
C SER A 88 -8.00 -1.13 12.65
N LEU A 89 -7.68 -1.87 13.71
CA LEU A 89 -6.49 -2.72 13.76
C LEU A 89 -6.47 -3.74 12.61
N SER A 90 -7.64 -4.30 12.27
CA SER A 90 -7.79 -5.28 11.18
C SER A 90 -7.39 -4.69 9.83
N THR A 91 -7.81 -3.45 9.51
CA THR A 91 -7.40 -2.77 8.27
C THR A 91 -5.89 -2.54 8.23
N ASN A 92 -5.28 -2.16 9.35
CA ASN A 92 -3.83 -1.98 9.42
C ASN A 92 -3.07 -3.29 9.18
N ILE A 93 -3.50 -4.39 9.82
CA ILE A 93 -2.89 -5.71 9.65
C ILE A 93 -3.01 -6.17 8.19
N LEU A 94 -4.20 -6.04 7.59
CA LEU A 94 -4.41 -6.40 6.18
C LEU A 94 -3.55 -5.56 5.24
N THR A 95 -3.45 -4.25 5.49
CA THR A 95 -2.65 -3.34 4.67
C THR A 95 -1.16 -3.69 4.77
N VAL A 96 -0.65 -3.95 5.98
CA VAL A 96 0.75 -4.38 6.18
C VAL A 96 1.01 -5.73 5.52
N GLY A 97 0.10 -6.70 5.68
CA GLY A 97 0.19 -7.99 5.03
C GLY A 97 0.27 -7.87 3.51
N ALA A 98 -0.60 -7.07 2.89
CA ALA A 98 -0.59 -6.84 1.46
C ALA A 98 0.70 -6.13 0.97
N LEU A 99 1.22 -5.17 1.74
CA LEU A 99 2.49 -4.49 1.43
C LEU A 99 3.69 -5.43 1.54
N LEU A 100 3.71 -6.32 2.54
CA LEU A 100 4.73 -7.37 2.67
C LEU A 100 4.64 -8.37 1.50
N SER A 101 3.43 -8.76 1.11
CA SER A 101 3.23 -9.60 -0.08
C SER A 101 3.78 -8.93 -1.35
N LEU A 102 3.57 -7.62 -1.53
CA LEU A 102 4.16 -6.87 -2.64
C LEU A 102 5.69 -6.85 -2.60
N LEU A 103 6.31 -6.78 -1.43
CA LEU A 103 7.76 -6.83 -1.31
C LEU A 103 8.34 -8.19 -1.74
N ILE A 104 7.64 -9.28 -1.41
CA ILE A 104 8.08 -10.64 -1.75
C ILE A 104 7.80 -10.97 -3.22
N LEU A 105 6.62 -10.61 -3.72
CA LEU A 105 6.22 -10.87 -5.11
C LEU A 105 6.90 -9.92 -6.11
N GLY A 106 7.43 -8.80 -5.63
CA GLY A 106 8.07 -7.78 -6.44
C GLY A 106 7.08 -6.81 -7.11
N ALA A 107 7.62 -5.98 -7.98
CA ALA A 107 6.89 -4.86 -8.59
C ALA A 107 5.77 -5.31 -9.55
N GLY A 108 5.92 -6.51 -10.12
CA GLY A 108 4.98 -7.14 -11.05
C GLY A 108 4.91 -6.46 -12.42
N ALA A 109 3.91 -6.87 -13.20
CA ALA A 109 3.66 -6.38 -14.55
C ALA A 109 3.54 -4.84 -14.60
N PHE A 110 4.13 -4.20 -15.61
CA PHE A 110 4.02 -2.75 -15.86
C PHE A 110 4.59 -1.83 -14.77
N ALA A 111 5.40 -2.35 -13.85
CA ALA A 111 6.10 -1.49 -12.90
C ALA A 111 7.32 -0.82 -13.54
N ILE A 112 7.49 0.46 -13.26
CA ILE A 112 8.71 1.23 -13.53
C ILE A 112 9.47 1.26 -12.22
N ASP A 113 10.17 0.17 -11.94
CA ASP A 113 11.03 0.02 -10.75
C ASP A 113 12.49 -0.10 -11.18
N LEU A 114 13.42 0.03 -10.23
CA LEU A 114 14.84 -0.19 -10.50
C LEU A 114 15.04 -1.59 -11.13
N PRO A 115 15.87 -1.71 -12.19
CA PRO A 115 16.16 -3.02 -12.76
C PRO A 115 16.81 -3.91 -11.70
N TYR A 116 16.31 -5.15 -11.63
CA TYR A 116 16.80 -6.25 -10.81
C TYR A 116 18.25 -6.60 -11.14
#